data_AF-K5WVY5-F1
#
_entry.id   AF-K5WVY5-F1
#
_cell.length_a   1.000
_cell.length_b   1.000
_cell.length_c   1.000
_cell.angle_alpha   90.00
_cell.angle_beta   90.00
_cell.angle_gamma   90.00
#
_symmetry.space_group_name_H-M   'P 1'
#
loop_
_entity.id
_entity.type
_entity.pdbx_description
1 polymer ?
#
loop_
_entity_poly.entity_id
_entity_poly.type
_entity_poly.pdbx_seq_one_letter_code
_entity_poly.pdbx_strand_id
1 'polypeptide(L)'
;MSSSRPLVCVFLKLPPSHRSILRIHKIAWNVFLPQLIRLNNAFEATQGKHASPEAKKIWLDMRRISAEKMDKLESVAFMNHSTAFGFLKFLDALHTGRDGSEAYNNFRGDSYRVFNEAGQAQDVLLKFREDIRVAVGRITTILSKDNNETSSFVTESSQSLLELATGIEECNAILEEHREEVKEVQRQGFDEKDNRPSEEEFQMVREKWQAFMEISEPPVYAWEALRREMGGRDDKGNPNLAPFNHTMPTTPTDSNSSKSHKIPSWRRFFRGISSWC
;
A
#
# COMPACT_ATOMS: atom_id res chain seq x y z
N MET A 1 10.57 -22.10 37.07
CA MET A 1 10.34 -21.57 35.72
C MET A 1 8.89 -21.11 35.67
N SER A 2 8.65 -19.83 35.87
CA SER A 2 7.31 -19.25 35.84
C SER A 2 6.82 -19.27 34.39
N SER A 3 5.85 -20.14 34.11
CA SER A 3 5.10 -20.12 32.85
C SER A 3 4.32 -18.81 32.79
N SER A 4 4.88 -17.78 32.15
CA SER A 4 4.18 -16.53 31.88
C SER A 4 2.93 -16.83 31.07
N ARG A 5 1.76 -16.71 31.71
CA ARG A 5 0.47 -16.74 31.01
C ARG A 5 0.46 -15.59 29.98
N PRO A 6 -0.11 -15.78 28.79
CA PRO A 6 -0.23 -14.69 27.83
C PRO A 6 -1.03 -13.55 28.47
N LEU A 7 -0.45 -12.35 28.46
CA LEU A 7 -1.14 -11.12 28.87
C LEU A 7 -2.35 -10.93 27.93
N VAL A 8 -3.55 -10.89 28.50
CA VAL A 8 -4.80 -10.65 27.77
C VAL A 8 -5.16 -9.19 27.98
N CYS A 9 -5.18 -8.40 26.90
CA CYS A 9 -5.69 -7.03 26.98
C CYS A 9 -7.21 -7.07 27.07
N VAL A 10 -7.76 -6.68 28.21
CA VAL A 10 -9.22 -6.72 28.45
C VAL A 10 -9.87 -5.40 28.01
N PHE A 11 -9.19 -4.28 28.28
CA PHE A 11 -9.71 -2.95 27.97
C PHE A 11 -9.00 -2.31 26.77
N LEU A 12 -7.67 -2.29 26.79
CA LEU A 12 -6.88 -1.58 25.78
C LEU A 12 -6.78 -2.37 24.48
N LYS A 13 -7.15 -1.74 23.37
CA LYS A 13 -7.00 -2.34 22.03
C LYS A 13 -5.56 -2.23 21.55
N LEU A 14 -5.10 -3.30 20.91
CA LEU A 14 -3.83 -3.34 20.21
C LEU A 14 -3.95 -2.63 18.86
N PRO A 15 -2.84 -2.10 18.31
CA PRO A 15 -2.86 -1.55 16.96
C PRO A 15 -3.15 -2.65 15.92
N PRO A 16 -3.52 -2.25 14.69
CA PRO A 16 -3.53 -3.16 13.55
C PRO A 16 -2.15 -3.80 13.31
N SER A 17 -2.12 -4.84 12.51
CA SER A 17 -0.90 -5.54 12.14
C SER A 17 0.05 -4.63 11.36
N HIS A 18 1.29 -4.49 11.84
CA HIS A 18 2.35 -3.77 11.13
C HIS A 18 2.62 -4.31 9.72
N ARG A 19 2.32 -5.60 9.50
CA ARG A 19 2.60 -6.28 8.24
C ARG A 19 1.75 -5.73 7.10
N SER A 20 0.57 -5.21 7.39
CA SER A 20 -0.37 -4.71 6.39
C SER A 20 0.22 -3.49 5.67
N ILE A 21 0.63 -2.46 6.41
CA ILE A 21 1.20 -1.21 5.86
C ILE A 21 2.49 -1.49 5.08
N LEU A 22 3.40 -2.27 5.66
CA LEU A 22 4.65 -2.62 5.01
C LEU A 22 4.42 -3.39 3.71
N ARG A 23 3.45 -4.30 3.68
CA ARG A 23 3.18 -5.13 2.50
C ARG A 23 2.49 -4.35 1.40
N ILE A 24 1.57 -3.43 1.72
CA ILE A 24 0.99 -2.48 0.76
C ILE A 24 2.11 -1.71 0.05
N HIS A 25 3.03 -1.12 0.82
CA HIS A 25 4.18 -0.42 0.26
C HIS A 25 5.05 -1.33 -0.61
N LYS A 26 5.36 -2.55 -0.14
CA LYS A 26 6.16 -3.51 -0.91
C LYS A 26 5.50 -3.90 -2.24
N ILE A 27 4.18 -4.00 -2.31
CA ILE A 27 3.47 -4.27 -3.56
C ILE A 27 3.61 -3.08 -4.52
N ALA A 28 3.43 -1.86 -4.01
CA ALA A 28 3.56 -0.66 -4.83
C ALA A 28 4.96 -0.56 -5.47
N TRP A 29 6.01 -0.79 -4.68
CA TRP A 29 7.40 -0.71 -5.16
C TRP A 29 7.88 -1.91 -5.95
N ASN A 30 7.50 -3.13 -5.57
CA ASN A 30 8.07 -4.35 -6.17
C ASN A 30 7.16 -4.99 -7.21
N VAL A 31 5.92 -4.53 -7.33
CA VAL A 31 4.98 -5.00 -8.35
C VAL A 31 4.56 -3.85 -9.25
N PHE A 32 3.89 -2.82 -8.71
CA PHE A 32 3.27 -1.79 -9.57
C PHE A 32 4.30 -1.01 -10.38
N LEU A 33 5.34 -0.48 -9.72
CA LEU A 33 6.39 0.28 -10.40
C LEU A 33 7.14 -0.56 -11.46
N PRO A 34 7.66 -1.77 -11.14
CA PRO A 34 8.34 -2.61 -12.12
C PRO A 34 7.49 -2.94 -13.35
N GLN A 35 6.19 -3.24 -13.17
CA GLN A 35 5.32 -3.50 -14.30
C GLN A 35 5.07 -2.26 -15.16
N LEU A 36 4.95 -1.08 -14.55
CA LEU A 36 4.88 0.19 -15.30
C LEU A 36 6.17 0.48 -16.06
N ILE A 37 7.35 0.21 -15.47
CA ILE A 37 8.64 0.35 -16.15
C ILE A 37 8.73 -0.62 -17.33
N ARG A 38 8.30 -1.87 -17.13
CA ARG A 38 8.28 -2.89 -18.20
C ARG A 38 7.38 -2.47 -19.35
N LEU A 39 6.18 -1.99 -19.06
CA LEU A 39 5.26 -1.42 -20.05
C LEU A 39 5.89 -0.23 -20.78
N ASN A 40 6.55 0.67 -20.06
CA ASN A 40 7.25 1.80 -20.66
C ASN A 40 8.35 1.35 -21.62
N ASN A 41 9.17 0.39 -21.22
CA ASN A 41 10.27 -0.09 -22.06
C ASN A 41 9.75 -0.75 -23.33
N ALA A 42 8.69 -1.56 -23.22
CA ALA A 42 8.02 -2.16 -24.38
C ALA A 42 7.41 -1.08 -25.29
N PHE A 43 6.82 -0.05 -24.71
CA PHE A 43 6.26 1.09 -25.44
C PHE A 43 7.33 1.88 -26.20
N GLU A 44 8.42 2.29 -25.53
CA GLU A 44 9.52 3.05 -26.13
C GLU A 44 10.24 2.25 -27.23
N ALA A 45 10.43 0.94 -27.04
CA ALA A 45 11.00 0.06 -28.07
C ALA A 45 10.12 0.03 -29.34
N THR A 46 8.80 0.12 -29.17
CA THR A 46 7.87 0.16 -30.30
C THR A 46 7.82 1.54 -30.94
N GLN A 47 7.86 2.62 -30.14
CA GLN A 47 7.96 4.00 -30.64
C GLN A 47 9.22 4.26 -31.47
N GLY A 48 10.35 3.65 -31.10
CA GLY A 48 11.59 3.77 -31.86
C GLY A 48 11.48 3.22 -33.29
N LYS A 49 10.53 2.31 -33.54
CA LYS A 49 10.24 1.74 -34.87
C LYS A 49 9.06 2.43 -35.54
N HIS A 50 8.03 2.76 -34.78
CA HIS A 50 6.77 3.34 -35.23
C HIS A 50 6.40 4.52 -34.33
N ALA A 51 6.95 5.68 -34.65
CA ALA A 51 6.69 6.89 -33.88
C ALA A 51 5.22 7.31 -34.02
N SER A 52 4.50 7.33 -32.90
CA SER A 52 3.11 7.77 -32.82
C SER A 52 2.95 8.79 -31.69
N PRO A 53 2.88 10.10 -32.01
CA PRO A 53 2.69 11.16 -31.02
C PRO A 53 1.41 10.97 -30.20
N GLU A 54 0.35 10.44 -30.82
CA GLU A 54 -0.92 10.15 -30.15
C GLU A 54 -0.75 9.07 -29.09
N ALA A 55 -0.10 7.95 -29.43
CA ALA A 55 0.18 6.88 -28.49
C ALA A 55 1.11 7.35 -27.35
N LYS A 56 2.11 8.17 -27.66
CA LYS A 56 3.03 8.76 -26.65
C LYS A 56 2.27 9.63 -25.66
N LYS A 57 1.35 10.47 -26.14
CA LYS A 57 0.51 11.29 -25.27
C LYS A 57 -0.34 10.43 -24.33
N ILE A 58 -1.02 9.40 -24.86
CA ILE A 58 -1.83 8.47 -24.04
C ILE A 58 -0.98 7.82 -22.95
N TRP A 59 0.24 7.38 -23.29
CA TRP A 59 1.12 6.73 -22.32
C TRP A 59 1.59 7.68 -21.21
N LEU A 60 2.00 8.90 -21.55
CA LEU A 60 2.41 9.91 -20.57
C LEU A 60 1.27 10.29 -19.62
N ASP A 61 0.06 10.52 -20.17
CA ASP A 61 -1.11 10.81 -19.35
C ASP A 61 -1.43 9.64 -18.40
N MET A 62 -1.31 8.39 -18.86
CA MET A 62 -1.51 7.21 -18.02
C MET A 62 -0.48 7.11 -16.90
N ARG A 63 0.79 7.41 -17.16
CA ARG A 63 1.84 7.40 -16.13
C ARG A 63 1.59 8.44 -15.04
N ARG A 64 1.21 9.66 -15.43
CA ARG A 64 0.83 10.72 -14.48
C ARG A 64 -0.35 10.26 -13.60
N ILE A 65 -1.43 9.80 -14.21
CA ILE A 65 -2.63 9.33 -13.48
C ILE A 65 -2.29 8.14 -12.56
N SER A 66 -1.39 7.26 -13.00
CA SER A 66 -0.91 6.14 -12.18
C SER A 66 -0.20 6.61 -10.91
N ALA A 67 0.65 7.62 -11.02
CA ALA A 67 1.36 8.18 -9.89
C ALA A 67 0.40 8.87 -8.90
N GLU A 68 -0.54 9.68 -9.38
CA GLU A 68 -1.56 10.33 -8.55
C GLU A 68 -2.38 9.33 -7.72
N LYS A 69 -2.69 8.16 -8.29
CA LYS A 69 -3.44 7.12 -7.58
C LYS A 69 -2.68 6.50 -6.40
N MET A 70 -1.35 6.62 -6.34
CA MET A 70 -0.58 6.14 -5.19
C MET A 70 -0.78 7.01 -3.94
N ASP A 71 -1.29 8.24 -4.07
CA ASP A 71 -1.61 9.11 -2.93
C ASP A 71 -2.60 8.46 -1.97
N LYS A 72 -3.49 7.60 -2.47
CA LYS A 72 -4.43 6.87 -1.62
C LYS A 72 -3.78 5.77 -0.81
N LEU A 73 -2.72 5.13 -1.30
CA LEU A 73 -1.95 4.18 -0.50
C LEU A 73 -1.10 4.91 0.56
N GLU A 74 -0.51 6.05 0.21
CA GLU A 74 0.21 6.90 1.18
C GLU A 74 -0.74 7.41 2.27
N SER A 75 -1.95 7.84 1.90
CA SER A 75 -2.96 8.34 2.83
C SER A 75 -3.31 7.32 3.91
N VAL A 76 -3.36 6.03 3.56
CA VAL A 76 -3.57 4.95 4.55
C VAL A 76 -2.42 4.92 5.57
N ALA A 77 -1.16 4.96 5.14
CA ALA A 77 -0.01 4.97 6.05
C ALA A 77 -0.03 6.22 6.96
N PHE A 78 -0.25 7.40 6.37
CA PHE A 78 -0.35 8.66 7.11
C PHE A 78 -1.43 8.62 8.19
N MET A 79 -2.64 8.18 7.84
CA MET A 79 -3.75 8.12 8.80
C MET A 79 -3.51 7.08 9.91
N ASN A 80 -2.80 5.99 9.62
CA ASN A 80 -2.40 5.03 10.65
C ASN A 80 -1.41 5.66 11.65
N HIS A 81 -0.45 6.45 11.16
CA HIS A 81 0.46 7.21 12.04
C HIS A 81 -0.30 8.21 12.93
N SER A 82 -1.23 8.99 12.35
CA SER A 82 -2.08 9.92 13.13
C SER A 82 -2.92 9.20 14.18
N THR A 83 -3.53 8.06 13.81
CA THR A 83 -4.31 7.23 14.74
C THR A 83 -3.45 6.73 15.90
N ALA A 84 -2.23 6.28 15.61
CA ALA A 84 -1.29 5.79 16.63
C ALA A 84 -0.87 6.89 17.60
N PHE A 85 -0.54 8.06 17.07
CA PHE A 85 -0.21 9.23 17.86
C PHE A 85 -1.39 9.67 18.76
N GLY A 86 -2.60 9.70 18.22
CA GLY A 86 -3.82 9.99 18.97
C GLY A 86 -4.05 8.97 20.09
N PHE A 87 -3.88 7.68 19.81
CA PHE A 87 -4.03 6.61 20.81
C PHE A 87 -3.02 6.76 21.94
N LEU A 88 -1.75 7.02 21.62
CA LEU A 88 -0.70 7.20 22.63
C LEU A 88 -0.97 8.41 23.54
N LYS A 89 -1.50 9.51 23.00
CA LYS A 89 -1.95 10.64 23.83
C LYS A 89 -3.12 10.29 24.74
N PHE A 90 -4.10 9.54 24.22
CA PHE A 90 -5.22 9.04 25.01
C PHE A 90 -4.72 8.14 26.14
N LEU A 91 -3.81 7.22 25.82
CA LEU A 91 -3.19 6.31 26.77
C LEU A 91 -2.42 7.05 27.88
N ASP A 92 -1.69 8.12 27.53
CA ASP A 92 -0.99 8.97 28.51
C ASP A 92 -1.96 9.73 29.43
N ALA A 93 -3.06 10.26 28.88
CA ALA A 93 -4.09 10.92 29.68
C ALA A 93 -4.74 9.96 30.68
N LEU A 94 -5.07 8.74 30.25
CA LEU A 94 -5.59 7.68 31.12
C LEU A 94 -4.65 7.36 32.27
N HIS A 95 -3.35 7.22 31.99
CA HIS A 95 -2.35 6.87 33.00
C HIS A 95 -2.12 7.98 34.03
N THR A 96 -2.13 9.24 33.57
CA THR A 96 -1.92 10.41 34.41
C THR A 96 -3.19 10.88 35.13
N GLY A 97 -4.34 10.27 34.87
CA GLY A 97 -5.63 10.67 35.43
C GLY A 97 -6.10 12.04 34.93
N ARG A 98 -5.58 12.51 33.79
CA ARG A 98 -5.99 13.76 33.15
C ARG A 98 -7.23 13.54 32.28
N ASP A 99 -7.94 14.62 31.97
CA ASP A 99 -9.02 14.55 30.98
C ASP A 99 -8.44 14.17 29.60
N GLY A 100 -8.79 12.98 29.13
CA GLY A 100 -8.38 12.43 27.84
C GLY A 100 -9.41 12.61 26.73
N SER A 101 -10.51 13.33 26.96
CA SER A 101 -11.65 13.40 26.04
C SER A 101 -11.28 13.85 24.63
N GLU A 102 -10.46 14.91 24.53
CA GLU A 102 -9.99 15.41 23.24
C GLU A 102 -9.09 14.38 22.52
N ALA A 103 -8.13 13.80 23.24
CA ALA A 103 -7.21 12.81 22.69
C ALA A 103 -7.96 11.55 22.20
N TYR A 104 -8.95 11.10 22.97
CA TYR A 104 -9.82 9.99 22.59
C TYR A 104 -10.66 10.30 21.35
N ASN A 105 -11.28 11.49 21.30
CA ASN A 105 -12.09 11.89 20.15
C ASN A 105 -11.25 12.02 18.87
N ASN A 106 -10.03 12.55 18.98
CA ASN A 106 -9.09 12.63 17.86
C ASN A 106 -8.68 11.23 17.38
N PHE A 107 -8.25 10.35 18.29
CA PHE A 107 -7.97 8.95 17.99
C PHE A 107 -9.15 8.26 17.28
N ARG A 108 -10.36 8.43 17.82
CA ARG A 108 -11.57 7.82 17.27
C ARG A 108 -11.86 8.37 15.88
N GLY A 109 -11.79 9.69 15.69
CA GLY A 109 -11.96 10.34 14.40
C GLY A 109 -10.95 9.83 13.35
N ASP A 110 -9.68 9.73 13.71
CA ASP A 110 -8.63 9.23 12.83
C ASP A 110 -8.81 7.75 12.50
N SER A 111 -9.23 6.93 13.46
CA SER A 111 -9.50 5.51 13.21
C SER A 111 -10.66 5.29 12.21
N TYR A 112 -11.69 6.16 12.21
CA TYR A 112 -12.72 6.13 11.17
C TYR A 112 -12.20 6.59 9.80
N ARG A 113 -11.30 7.57 9.79
CA ARG A 113 -10.65 8.03 8.56
C ARG A 113 -9.77 6.95 7.95
N VAL A 114 -8.95 6.23 8.74
CA VAL A 114 -8.16 5.07 8.26
C VAL A 114 -9.06 4.06 7.56
N PHE A 115 -10.19 3.71 8.20
CA PHE A 115 -11.13 2.74 7.64
C PHE A 115 -11.70 3.17 6.28
N ASN A 116 -12.04 4.46 6.16
CA ASN A 116 -12.56 5.04 4.92
C ASN A 116 -11.49 5.17 3.83
N GLU A 117 -10.29 5.64 4.17
CA GLU A 117 -9.18 5.76 3.23
C GLU A 117 -8.74 4.40 2.68
N ALA A 118 -8.72 3.36 3.52
CA ALA A 118 -8.43 2.00 3.06
C ALA A 118 -9.48 1.49 2.05
N GLY A 119 -10.76 1.80 2.28
CA GLY A 119 -11.82 1.49 1.30
C GLY A 119 -11.67 2.26 -0.01
N GLN A 120 -11.40 3.56 0.07
CA GLN A 120 -11.13 4.39 -1.12
C GLN A 120 -9.89 3.92 -1.89
N ALA A 121 -8.85 3.47 -1.19
CA ALA A 121 -7.67 2.91 -1.81
C ALA A 121 -7.99 1.65 -2.62
N GLN A 122 -8.85 0.76 -2.12
CA GLN A 122 -9.31 -0.41 -2.88
C GLN A 122 -9.99 -0.01 -4.19
N ASP A 123 -10.93 0.95 -4.13
CA ASP A 123 -11.62 1.46 -5.32
C ASP A 123 -10.66 2.10 -6.32
N VAL A 124 -9.68 2.85 -5.83
CA VAL A 124 -8.66 3.51 -6.65
C VAL A 124 -7.73 2.49 -7.31
N LEU A 125 -7.38 1.39 -6.64
CA LEU A 125 -6.58 0.32 -7.24
C LEU A 125 -7.33 -0.41 -8.36
N LEU A 126 -8.64 -0.59 -8.24
CA LEU A 126 -9.46 -1.14 -9.32
C LEU A 126 -9.47 -0.21 -10.55
N LYS A 127 -9.63 1.10 -10.32
CA LYS A 127 -9.52 2.11 -11.39
C LYS A 127 -8.11 2.21 -11.97
N PHE A 128 -7.07 1.99 -11.16
CA PHE A 128 -5.68 1.93 -11.62
C PHE A 128 -5.48 0.79 -12.62
N ARG A 129 -5.96 -0.42 -12.31
CA ARG A 129 -5.95 -1.56 -13.24
C ARG A 129 -6.65 -1.24 -14.56
N GLU A 130 -7.85 -0.70 -14.46
CA GLU A 130 -8.71 -0.50 -15.63
C GLU A 130 -8.15 0.58 -16.56
N ASP A 131 -7.66 1.68 -16.01
CA ASP A 131 -7.09 2.76 -16.83
C ASP A 131 -5.85 2.29 -17.59
N ILE A 132 -4.96 1.48 -16.97
CA ILE A 132 -3.80 0.91 -17.68
C ILE A 132 -4.27 -0.03 -18.80
N ARG A 133 -5.25 -0.91 -18.52
CA ARG A 133 -5.80 -1.84 -19.52
C ARG A 133 -6.36 -1.08 -20.72
N VAL A 134 -7.14 -0.02 -20.48
CA VAL A 134 -7.72 0.82 -21.53
C VAL A 134 -6.63 1.55 -22.31
N ALA A 135 -5.63 2.12 -21.64
CA ALA A 135 -4.52 2.82 -22.29
C ALA A 135 -3.71 1.88 -23.20
N VAL A 136 -3.33 0.70 -22.69
CA VAL A 136 -2.62 -0.33 -23.46
C VAL A 136 -3.45 -0.78 -24.68
N GLY A 137 -4.75 -1.00 -24.53
CA GLY A 137 -5.62 -1.39 -25.63
C GLY A 137 -5.73 -0.33 -26.73
N ARG A 138 -5.83 0.95 -26.35
CA ARG A 138 -5.82 2.07 -27.29
C ARG A 138 -4.48 2.18 -28.03
N ILE A 139 -3.37 2.11 -27.30
CA ILE A 139 -2.01 2.14 -27.87
C ILE A 139 -1.82 0.98 -28.85
N THR A 140 -2.20 -0.24 -28.46
CA THR A 140 -2.13 -1.42 -29.33
C THR A 140 -2.92 -1.22 -30.62
N THR A 141 -4.12 -0.63 -30.53
CA THR A 141 -4.97 -0.36 -31.70
C THR A 141 -4.35 0.68 -32.63
N ILE A 142 -3.70 1.72 -32.08
CA ILE A 142 -3.00 2.74 -32.86
C ILE A 142 -1.80 2.11 -33.58
N LEU A 143 -0.97 1.35 -32.86
CA LEU A 143 0.24 0.78 -33.41
C LEU A 143 -0.03 -0.34 -34.42
N SER A 144 -1.12 -1.10 -34.27
CA SER A 144 -1.43 -2.21 -35.18
C SER A 144 -1.95 -1.77 -36.55
N LYS A 145 -2.28 -0.48 -36.72
CA LYS A 145 -2.65 0.08 -38.03
C LYS A 145 -1.45 0.23 -38.97
N ASP A 146 -0.21 0.16 -38.45
CA ASP A 146 1.02 0.55 -39.16
C ASP A 146 1.99 -0.62 -39.51
N ASN A 147 1.51 -1.88 -39.55
CA ASN A 147 2.21 -3.17 -39.79
C ASN A 147 2.52 -4.04 -38.55
N ASN A 148 2.70 -5.34 -38.84
CA ASN A 148 2.74 -6.55 -37.99
C ASN A 148 3.81 -6.64 -36.87
N GLU A 149 4.58 -5.59 -36.57
CA GLU A 149 5.65 -5.64 -35.54
C GLU A 149 5.17 -5.27 -34.12
N THR A 150 3.86 -5.26 -33.87
CA THR A 150 3.29 -4.98 -32.54
C THR A 150 3.26 -6.18 -31.58
N SER A 151 3.60 -7.39 -32.04
CA SER A 151 3.44 -8.62 -31.26
C SER A 151 4.25 -8.63 -29.95
N SER A 152 5.42 -8.01 -29.94
CA SER A 152 6.25 -7.90 -28.73
C SER A 152 5.60 -6.99 -27.68
N PHE A 153 5.07 -5.83 -28.09
CA PHE A 153 4.35 -4.93 -27.19
C PHE A 153 3.10 -5.59 -26.61
N VAL A 154 2.34 -6.31 -27.45
CA VAL A 154 1.14 -7.04 -27.01
C VAL A 154 1.49 -8.12 -26.00
N THR A 155 2.56 -8.89 -26.23
CA THR A 155 3.00 -9.96 -25.33
C THR A 155 3.45 -9.40 -23.98
N GLU A 156 4.35 -8.42 -24.00
CA GLU A 156 4.88 -7.79 -22.80
C GLU A 156 3.77 -7.10 -21.99
N SER A 157 2.86 -6.39 -22.68
CA SER A 157 1.76 -5.71 -22.01
C SER A 157 0.74 -6.67 -21.40
N SER A 158 0.44 -7.80 -22.06
CA SER A 158 -0.44 -8.84 -21.50
C SER A 158 0.13 -9.43 -20.21
N GLN A 159 1.43 -9.71 -20.19
CA GLN A 159 2.11 -10.22 -18.99
C GLN A 159 2.11 -9.18 -17.86
N SER A 160 2.47 -7.93 -18.16
CA SER A 160 2.47 -6.86 -17.16
C SER A 160 1.08 -6.58 -16.60
N LEU A 161 0.04 -6.60 -17.43
CA LEU A 161 -1.35 -6.43 -16.98
C LEU A 161 -1.81 -7.55 -16.04
N LEU A 162 -1.38 -8.80 -16.29
CA LEU A 162 -1.68 -9.93 -15.42
C LEU A 162 -0.97 -9.80 -14.05
N GLU A 163 0.32 -9.43 -14.06
CA GLU A 163 1.08 -9.21 -12.83
C GLU A 163 0.52 -8.03 -12.01
N LEU A 164 0.14 -6.93 -12.68
CA LEU A 164 -0.57 -5.80 -12.05
C LEU A 164 -1.89 -6.25 -11.43
N ALA A 165 -2.72 -6.99 -12.15
CA ALA A 165 -4.00 -7.48 -11.64
C ALA A 165 -3.80 -8.33 -10.38
N THR A 166 -2.82 -9.25 -10.40
CA THR A 166 -2.48 -10.10 -9.25
C THR A 166 -2.02 -9.27 -8.05
N GLY A 167 -1.14 -8.29 -8.26
CA GLY A 167 -0.66 -7.40 -7.20
C GLY A 167 -1.78 -6.54 -6.61
N ILE A 168 -2.73 -6.09 -7.44
CA ILE A 168 -3.90 -5.31 -7.01
C ILE A 168 -4.83 -6.17 -6.16
N GLU A 169 -5.08 -7.41 -6.56
CA GLU A 169 -5.88 -8.34 -5.76
C GLU A 169 -5.23 -8.63 -4.40
N GLU A 170 -3.92 -8.86 -4.37
CA GLU A 170 -3.18 -9.03 -3.10
C GLU A 170 -3.27 -7.78 -2.22
N CYS A 171 -3.07 -6.59 -2.81
CA CYS A 171 -3.15 -5.32 -2.07
C CYS A 171 -4.56 -5.07 -1.52
N ASN A 172 -5.59 -5.35 -2.31
CA ASN A 172 -6.99 -5.21 -1.88
C ASN A 172 -7.35 -6.14 -0.73
N ALA A 173 -6.83 -7.37 -0.74
CA ALA A 173 -7.04 -8.32 0.36
C ALA A 173 -6.38 -7.82 1.65
N ILE A 174 -5.17 -7.25 1.56
CA ILE A 174 -4.47 -6.66 2.72
C ILE A 174 -5.22 -5.43 3.24
N LEU A 175 -5.72 -4.57 2.35
CA LEU A 175 -6.52 -3.40 2.75
C LEU A 175 -7.82 -3.83 3.44
N GLU A 176 -8.46 -4.91 2.99
CA GLU A 176 -9.67 -5.43 3.64
C GLU A 176 -9.37 -5.99 5.03
N GLU A 177 -8.32 -6.81 5.15
CA GLU A 177 -7.86 -7.32 6.45
C GLU A 177 -7.54 -6.16 7.41
N HIS A 178 -6.83 -5.15 6.93
CA HIS A 178 -6.50 -3.95 7.70
C HIS A 178 -7.77 -3.20 8.16
N ARG A 179 -8.80 -3.11 7.33
CA ARG A 179 -10.08 -2.49 7.68
C ARG A 179 -10.78 -3.23 8.81
N GLU A 180 -10.76 -4.56 8.81
CA GLU A 180 -11.33 -5.36 9.90
C GLU A 180 -10.53 -5.19 11.21
N GLU A 181 -9.21 -5.14 11.14
CA GLU A 181 -8.37 -4.85 12.31
C GLU A 181 -8.66 -3.45 12.89
N VAL A 182 -8.85 -2.44 12.03
CA VAL A 182 -9.22 -1.08 12.45
C VAL A 182 -10.60 -1.03 13.08
N LYS A 183 -11.57 -1.86 12.65
CA LYS A 183 -12.86 -1.96 13.35
C LYS A 183 -12.70 -2.45 14.78
N GLU A 184 -11.75 -3.34 15.06
CA GLU A 184 -11.47 -3.77 16.43
C GLU A 184 -10.88 -2.64 17.28
N VAL A 185 -9.98 -1.84 16.68
CA VAL A 185 -9.43 -0.64 17.31
C VAL A 185 -10.52 0.39 17.63
N GLN A 186 -11.47 0.61 16.71
CA GLN A 186 -12.61 1.52 16.89
C GLN A 186 -13.51 1.14 18.07
N ARG A 187 -13.45 -0.10 18.56
CA ARG A 187 -14.17 -0.56 19.75
C ARG A 187 -13.48 -0.18 21.06
N GLN A 188 -12.35 0.55 21.01
CA GLN A 188 -11.73 1.11 22.20
C GLN A 188 -12.72 2.00 22.95
N GLY A 189 -12.98 1.66 24.21
CA GLY A 189 -13.80 2.47 25.11
C GLY A 189 -13.02 3.69 25.63
N PHE A 190 -13.76 4.73 26.00
CA PHE A 190 -13.20 5.90 26.70
C PHE A 190 -13.04 5.62 28.20
N ASP A 191 -14.11 5.18 28.85
CA ASP A 191 -14.16 4.93 30.28
C ASP A 191 -13.94 3.45 30.62
N GLU A 192 -13.20 3.24 31.69
CA GLU A 192 -12.84 1.94 32.21
C GLU A 192 -13.69 1.61 33.44
N LYS A 193 -14.99 1.42 33.23
CA LYS A 193 -15.92 1.38 34.37
C LYS A 193 -15.77 0.12 35.23
N ASP A 194 -15.14 -0.95 34.72
CA ASP A 194 -14.99 -2.22 35.45
C ASP A 194 -13.66 -2.98 35.22
N ASN A 195 -12.77 -2.53 34.31
CA ASN A 195 -11.62 -3.32 33.86
C ASN A 195 -10.31 -2.51 33.76
N ARG A 196 -9.73 -2.13 34.91
CA ARG A 196 -8.48 -1.38 34.94
C ARG A 196 -7.30 -2.20 34.41
N PRO A 197 -6.59 -1.77 33.34
CA PRO A 197 -5.44 -2.44 32.80
C PRO A 197 -4.35 -2.41 33.84
N SER A 198 -3.66 -3.53 33.96
CA SER A 198 -2.47 -3.59 34.78
C SER A 198 -1.36 -2.72 34.17
N GLU A 199 -0.34 -2.42 34.97
CA GLU A 199 0.83 -1.69 34.47
C GLU A 199 1.53 -2.44 33.33
N GLU A 200 1.54 -3.78 33.38
CA GLU A 200 2.09 -4.62 32.32
C GLU A 200 1.26 -4.56 31.03
N GLU A 201 -0.08 -4.54 31.13
CA GLU A 201 -0.95 -4.32 29.96
C GLU A 201 -0.69 -2.95 29.36
N PHE A 202 -0.62 -1.92 30.20
CA PHE A 202 -0.38 -0.55 29.79
C PHE A 202 0.95 -0.39 29.04
N GLN A 203 2.04 -0.89 29.61
CA GLN A 203 3.37 -0.82 29.01
C GLN A 203 3.44 -1.59 27.69
N MET A 204 2.87 -2.80 27.64
CA MET A 204 2.86 -3.62 26.43
C MET A 204 2.04 -2.98 25.30
N VAL A 205 0.88 -2.40 25.61
CA VAL A 205 0.05 -1.69 24.64
C VAL A 205 0.79 -0.45 24.13
N ARG A 206 1.38 0.34 25.04
CA ARG A 206 2.18 1.53 24.70
C ARG A 206 3.30 1.18 23.72
N GLU A 207 4.10 0.16 24.03
CA GLU A 207 5.20 -0.29 23.18
C GLU A 207 4.73 -0.70 21.79
N LYS A 208 3.64 -1.46 21.70
CA LYS A 208 3.08 -1.89 20.40
C LYS A 208 2.57 -0.72 19.57
N TRP A 209 1.86 0.22 20.18
CA TRP A 209 1.39 1.42 19.48
C TRP A 209 2.52 2.35 19.07
N GLN A 210 3.57 2.46 19.89
CA GLN A 210 4.76 3.24 19.53
C GLN A 210 5.51 2.61 18.35
N ALA A 211 5.74 1.30 18.38
CA ALA A 211 6.32 0.59 17.25
C ALA A 211 5.45 0.75 15.99
N PHE A 212 4.13 0.68 16.12
CA PHE A 212 3.20 0.90 15.02
C PHE A 212 3.23 2.34 14.47
N MET A 213 3.42 3.34 15.34
CA MET A 213 3.56 4.75 14.93
C MET A 213 4.83 4.96 14.11
N GLU A 214 5.96 4.42 14.57
CA GLU A 214 7.28 4.53 13.92
C GLU A 214 7.26 3.91 12.52
N ILE A 215 6.73 2.69 12.36
CA ILE A 215 6.64 2.05 11.05
C ILE A 215 5.62 2.72 10.12
N SER A 216 4.66 3.49 10.65
CA SER A 216 3.64 4.15 9.84
C SER A 216 4.07 5.55 9.43
N GLU A 217 5.23 6.01 9.90
CA GLU A 217 5.75 7.33 9.66
C GLU A 217 5.90 7.60 8.15
N PRO A 218 5.34 8.71 7.61
CA PRO A 218 5.25 8.92 6.16
C PRO A 218 6.60 8.89 5.41
N PRO A 219 7.69 9.48 5.94
CA PRO A 219 9.02 9.37 5.35
C PRO A 219 9.58 7.95 5.14
N VAL A 220 9.13 6.94 5.91
CA VAL A 220 9.71 5.58 5.90
C VAL A 220 9.61 4.91 4.53
N TYR A 221 8.62 5.30 3.73
CA TYR A 221 8.18 4.57 2.54
C TYR A 221 8.45 5.31 1.22
N ALA A 222 9.17 6.44 1.27
CA ALA A 222 9.61 7.18 0.09
C ALA A 222 8.52 7.37 -1.00
N TRP A 223 7.27 7.59 -0.61
CA TRP A 223 6.11 7.66 -1.52
C TRP A 223 6.28 8.72 -2.63
N GLU A 224 6.96 9.83 -2.32
CA GLU A 224 7.29 10.85 -3.30
C GLU A 224 8.23 10.32 -4.40
N ALA A 225 9.22 9.50 -4.04
CA ALA A 225 10.11 8.87 -5.00
C ALA A 225 9.36 7.87 -5.87
N LEU A 226 8.49 7.04 -5.27
CA LEU A 226 7.63 6.11 -6.01
C LEU A 226 6.81 6.85 -7.07
N ARG A 227 6.13 7.93 -6.68
CA ARG A 227 5.30 8.73 -7.59
C ARG A 227 6.12 9.33 -8.73
N ARG A 228 7.28 9.89 -8.42
CA ARG A 228 8.18 10.47 -9.42
C ARG A 228 8.58 9.42 -10.47
N GLU A 229 8.95 8.23 -10.01
CA GLU A 229 9.31 7.12 -10.89
C GLU A 229 8.10 6.62 -11.70
N MET A 230 6.93 6.48 -11.09
CA MET A 230 5.71 6.05 -11.80
C MET A 230 5.27 7.09 -12.84
N GLY A 231 5.33 8.38 -12.50
CA GLY A 231 4.97 9.50 -13.39
C GLY A 231 5.86 9.62 -14.62
N GLY A 232 7.10 9.13 -14.55
CA GLY A 232 8.09 9.27 -15.60
C GLY A 232 8.74 10.66 -15.61
N ARG A 233 9.82 10.83 -16.37
CA ARG A 233 10.40 12.16 -16.59
C ARG A 233 9.51 12.92 -17.57
N ASP A 234 9.09 14.11 -17.19
CA ASP A 234 8.59 15.08 -18.16
C ASP A 234 9.70 15.39 -19.18
N ASP A 235 9.39 15.31 -20.48
CA ASP A 235 10.28 15.74 -21.58
C ASP A 235 10.71 17.22 -21.45
N LYS A 236 10.06 17.98 -20.55
CA LYS A 236 10.54 19.26 -20.05
C LYS A 236 11.57 19.00 -18.94
N GLY A 237 12.76 18.58 -19.34
CA GLY A 237 13.87 18.39 -18.43
C GLY A 237 14.07 19.62 -17.54
N ASN A 238 13.79 19.49 -16.25
CA ASN A 238 14.35 20.40 -15.27
C ASN A 238 15.81 19.95 -15.05
N PRO A 239 16.83 20.71 -15.48
CA PRO A 239 18.21 20.25 -15.49
C PRO A 239 18.84 20.08 -14.09
N ASN A 240 18.10 20.40 -13.02
CA ASN A 240 18.66 20.64 -11.68
C ASN A 240 18.38 19.55 -10.64
N LEU A 241 18.21 18.29 -11.02
CA LEU A 241 18.22 17.22 -10.03
C LEU A 241 19.14 16.09 -10.47
N ALA A 242 20.26 15.99 -9.75
CA ALA A 242 21.25 14.92 -9.87
C ALA A 242 20.56 13.54 -9.80
N PRO A 243 21.13 12.51 -10.44
CA PRO A 243 20.66 11.13 -10.25
C PRO A 243 20.75 10.80 -8.76
N PHE A 244 19.62 10.53 -8.12
CA PHE A 244 19.65 10.02 -6.76
C PHE A 244 20.31 8.64 -6.80
N ASN A 245 21.47 8.53 -6.17
CA ASN A 245 22.14 7.25 -5.99
C ASN A 245 21.19 6.30 -5.25
N HIS A 246 20.88 5.17 -5.87
CA HIS A 246 20.15 4.07 -5.26
C HIS A 246 20.83 3.66 -3.95
N THR A 247 20.27 4.10 -2.83
CA THR A 247 20.47 3.45 -1.55
C THR A 247 19.09 2.91 -1.18
N MET A 248 18.90 1.61 -1.39
CA MET A 248 17.75 0.90 -0.86
C MET A 248 17.63 1.22 0.63
N PRO A 249 16.46 1.64 1.14
CA PRO A 249 16.27 1.75 2.58
C PRO A 249 16.51 0.38 3.19
N THR A 250 17.44 0.30 4.13
CA THR A 250 17.63 -0.89 4.97
C THR A 250 16.32 -1.11 5.73
N THR A 251 15.55 -2.10 5.27
CA THR A 251 14.35 -2.56 5.99
C THR A 251 14.78 -3.18 7.31
N PRO A 252 14.00 -3.04 8.39
CA PRO A 252 14.29 -3.75 9.63
C PRO A 252 14.26 -5.25 9.37
N THR A 253 15.36 -5.92 9.70
CA THR A 253 15.52 -7.36 9.57
C THR A 253 14.71 -8.03 10.68
N ASP A 254 13.56 -8.62 10.33
CA ASP A 254 12.88 -9.57 11.21
C ASP A 254 13.72 -10.86 11.29
N SER A 255 14.56 -10.92 12.33
CA SER A 255 15.22 -12.15 12.74
C SER A 255 14.25 -12.99 13.60
N ASN A 256 14.19 -14.29 13.27
CA ASN A 256 13.48 -15.39 13.94
C ASN A 256 12.02 -15.64 13.53
N SER A 257 11.82 -16.61 12.63
CA SER A 257 11.21 -17.91 13.01
C SER A 257 10.89 -18.74 11.76
N SER A 258 11.71 -19.75 11.52
CA SER A 258 11.43 -20.86 10.61
C SER A 258 10.27 -21.70 11.16
N LYS A 259 9.15 -21.83 10.42
CA LYS A 259 8.34 -23.06 10.26
C LYS A 259 7.09 -22.86 9.38
N SER A 260 6.98 -23.75 8.39
CA SER A 260 5.86 -24.08 7.51
C SER A 260 5.53 -23.07 6.39
N HIS A 261 6.09 -23.34 5.20
CA HIS A 261 5.52 -22.85 3.94
C HIS A 261 4.22 -23.61 3.63
N LYS A 262 3.10 -23.13 4.16
CA LYS A 262 1.79 -23.43 3.55
C LYS A 262 1.60 -22.46 2.40
N ILE A 263 1.55 -23.04 1.19
CA ILE A 263 1.14 -22.35 -0.03
C ILE A 263 -0.24 -21.71 0.23
N PRO A 264 -0.43 -20.39 0.01
CA PRO A 264 -1.74 -19.76 0.15
C PRO A 264 -2.77 -20.42 -0.74
N SER A 265 -3.96 -20.71 -0.19
CA SER A 265 -5.05 -21.44 -0.86
C SER A 265 -5.46 -20.86 -2.22
N TRP A 266 -5.28 -19.55 -2.42
CA TRP A 266 -5.62 -18.84 -3.65
C TRP A 266 -4.79 -19.26 -4.86
N ARG A 267 -3.56 -19.78 -4.68
CA ARG A 267 -2.78 -20.35 -5.80
C ARG A 267 -3.40 -21.64 -6.39
N ARG A 268 -4.35 -22.28 -5.71
CA ARG A 268 -5.11 -23.42 -6.26
C ARG A 268 -6.31 -23.02 -7.12
N PHE A 269 -6.88 -21.83 -6.90
CA PHE A 269 -8.05 -21.39 -7.67
C PHE A 269 -7.71 -21.06 -9.13
N PHE A 270 -6.50 -20.53 -9.40
CA PHE A 270 -6.16 -20.02 -10.74
C PHE A 270 -5.36 -20.96 -11.63
N ARG A 271 -5.07 -22.20 -11.20
CA ARG A 271 -4.60 -23.25 -12.13
C ARG A 271 -5.72 -23.79 -13.03
N GLY A 272 -6.98 -23.42 -12.78
CA GLY A 272 -8.14 -23.93 -13.51
C GLY A 272 -8.74 -23.00 -14.57
N ILE A 273 -8.21 -21.79 -14.79
CA ILE A 273 -8.83 -20.80 -15.70
C ILE A 273 -7.99 -20.54 -16.97
N SER A 274 -6.91 -21.29 -17.19
CA SER A 274 -6.15 -21.25 -18.46
C SER A 274 -6.81 -22.03 -19.61
N SER A 275 -8.15 -22.07 -19.63
CA SER A 275 -8.89 -22.37 -20.84
C SER A 275 -10.02 -21.36 -20.91
N TRP A 276 -9.93 -20.42 -21.84
CA TRP A 276 -10.95 -20.09 -22.83
C TRP A 276 -10.47 -18.86 -23.62
N CYS A 277 -10.32 -19.08 -24.93
CA CYS A 277 -10.19 -18.19 -26.09
C CYS A 277 -9.44 -16.85 -25.94
#